data_AF-A0A853D6L7-F1
#
_entry.id   AF-A0A853D6L7-F1
#
_cell.length_a   1.000
_cell.length_b   1.000
_cell.length_c   1.000
_cell.angle_alpha   90.00
_cell.angle_beta   90.00
_cell.angle_gamma   90.00
#
_symmetry.space_group_name_H-M   'P 1'
#
loop_
_entity.id
_entity.type
_entity.pdbx_description
1 polymer ?
#
loop_
_entity_poly.entity_id
_entity_poly.type
_entity_poly.pdbx_seq_one_letter_code
_entity_poly.pdbx_strand_id
1 'polypeptide(L)'
;MRKTILVLLLLPFMAISQQILPEVERARVIDEILEERFNNLLPQLMDQAGMDMWVLISREYNEDPVLKTMLPATWLNARRRTIILFYRDKEKNTIEKLAVARYDIGKSIKSAWDKEKEPDQWKRLMQLITERNPDKIGLNFSKDHNIADGLDKTDYDEFMANLPKKHHSKVVSAEQLAVRWIETRTPREMAIFNQLVDITHDIIAEAFSEKVITPGVTTTTEVEWWMRQKVTDLGLETWFHPTVDVQRTSEELVGHLYSFSGRPDDEVIQRGDLLHCDFGITYLRLNTDCQELAYVLKPEETEAPAFLVNALYDGNRVQDFLTQNMVKGRVGNDILAKALQDAKNAGLRPAIYTHPLGSYGHSAGTTIGMWDAQGGVLKDDGENYPLNPNTAYAIELNTTVNIPEWSRDIRIMLEEAGFFGEDGFRYVNGRQTEFLLIPRPKSHLGN
;
A
#
# COMPACT_ATOMS: atom_id res chain seq x y z
N MET A 1 -21.71 55.92 -30.64
CA MET A 1 -21.18 54.54 -30.51
C MET A 1 -20.68 54.36 -29.08
N ARG A 2 -21.45 53.69 -28.21
CA ARG A 2 -21.03 53.38 -26.83
C ARG A 2 -20.06 52.21 -26.88
N LYS A 3 -18.81 52.42 -26.46
CA LYS A 3 -17.82 51.36 -26.28
C LYS A 3 -18.11 50.66 -24.95
N THR A 4 -18.66 49.47 -25.01
CA THR A 4 -18.81 48.58 -23.85
C THR A 4 -17.44 47.94 -23.59
N ILE A 5 -16.77 48.31 -22.51
CA ILE A 5 -15.55 47.64 -22.06
C ILE A 5 -15.98 46.38 -21.30
N LEU A 6 -15.71 45.22 -21.90
CA LEU A 6 -15.87 43.92 -21.28
C LEU A 6 -14.67 43.70 -20.35
N VAL A 7 -14.88 43.86 -19.04
CA VAL A 7 -13.87 43.49 -18.03
C VAL A 7 -13.97 41.98 -17.83
N LEU A 8 -13.02 41.24 -18.40
CA LEU A 8 -12.82 39.83 -18.07
C LEU A 8 -12.21 39.78 -16.67
N LEU A 9 -13.01 39.40 -15.68
CA LEU A 9 -12.53 39.00 -14.35
C LEU A 9 -11.81 37.65 -14.52
N LEU A 10 -10.49 37.71 -14.73
CA LEU A 10 -9.60 36.57 -14.49
C LEU A 10 -9.58 36.32 -12.98
N LEU A 11 -10.41 35.38 -12.52
CA LEU A 11 -10.27 34.82 -11.18
C LEU A 11 -8.87 34.19 -11.10
N PRO A 12 -8.02 34.58 -10.13
CA PRO A 12 -6.81 33.83 -9.89
C PRO A 12 -7.25 32.44 -9.42
N PHE A 13 -6.96 31.41 -10.21
CA PHE A 13 -6.85 30.06 -9.68
C PHE A 13 -5.74 30.14 -8.62
N MET A 14 -6.11 30.29 -7.35
CA MET A 14 -5.21 29.92 -6.28
C MET A 14 -4.96 28.43 -6.49
N ALA A 15 -3.73 28.08 -6.84
CA ALA A 15 -3.27 26.71 -6.70
C ALA A 15 -3.51 26.35 -5.23
N ILE A 16 -4.54 25.53 -4.98
CA ILE A 16 -4.78 24.97 -3.67
C ILE A 16 -3.57 24.05 -3.46
N SER A 17 -2.58 24.53 -2.69
CA SER A 17 -1.61 23.68 -2.01
C SER A 17 -2.31 22.41 -1.57
N GLN A 18 -1.70 21.23 -1.77
CA GLN A 18 -2.28 19.93 -1.43
C GLN A 18 -2.82 19.92 0.00
N GLN A 19 -4.08 20.30 0.12
CA GLN A 19 -4.65 20.59 1.41
C GLN A 19 -5.21 19.28 1.91
N ILE A 20 -4.54 18.74 2.92
CA ILE A 20 -5.05 17.59 3.63
C ILE A 20 -6.46 17.94 4.11
N LEU A 21 -7.44 17.14 3.67
CA LEU A 21 -8.85 17.39 3.96
C LEU A 21 -9.10 17.48 5.47
N PRO A 22 -10.02 18.35 5.93
CA PRO A 22 -10.53 18.29 7.29
C PRO A 22 -11.18 16.93 7.60
N GLU A 23 -11.16 16.48 8.85
CA GLU A 23 -11.68 15.18 9.28
C GLU A 23 -13.11 14.88 8.81
N VAL A 24 -14.00 15.88 8.82
CA VAL A 24 -15.38 15.72 8.33
C VAL A 24 -15.44 15.38 6.84
N GLU A 25 -14.55 15.99 6.03
CA GLU A 25 -14.46 15.71 4.59
C GLU A 25 -13.75 14.39 4.33
N ARG A 26 -12.72 14.03 5.13
CA ARG A 26 -12.11 12.69 5.08
C ARG A 26 -13.15 11.61 5.33
N ALA A 27 -13.98 11.78 6.37
CA ALA A 27 -15.02 10.83 6.71
C ALA A 27 -16.05 10.66 5.58
N ARG A 28 -16.48 11.78 4.96
CA ARG A 28 -17.36 11.75 3.80
C ARG A 28 -16.74 10.99 2.62
N VAL A 29 -15.48 11.28 2.28
CA VAL A 29 -14.78 10.64 1.15
C VAL A 29 -14.63 9.14 1.38
N ILE A 30 -14.20 8.74 2.58
CA ILE A 30 -14.09 7.33 2.98
C ILE A 30 -15.44 6.63 2.82
N ASP A 31 -16.52 7.18 3.39
CA ASP A 31 -17.83 6.55 3.34
C ASP A 31 -18.37 6.43 1.91
N GLU A 32 -18.14 7.44 1.06
CA GLU A 32 -18.53 7.38 -0.36
C GLU A 32 -17.76 6.32 -1.15
N ILE A 33 -16.46 6.15 -0.88
CA ILE A 33 -15.65 5.08 -1.49
C ILE A 33 -16.16 3.71 -1.03
N LEU A 34 -16.46 3.55 0.26
CA LEU A 34 -17.04 2.30 0.77
C LEU A 34 -18.38 1.99 0.11
N GLU A 35 -19.27 2.99 -0.04
CA GLU A 35 -20.54 2.85 -0.75
C GLU A 35 -20.34 2.40 -2.20
N GLU A 36 -19.41 3.02 -2.94
CA GLU A 36 -19.05 2.62 -4.30
C GLU A 36 -18.55 1.18 -4.35
N ARG A 37 -17.63 0.80 -3.46
CA ARG A 37 -17.05 -0.54 -3.40
C ARG A 37 -18.10 -1.60 -3.06
N PHE A 38 -19.00 -1.35 -2.10
CA PHE A 38 -20.07 -2.28 -1.76
C PHE A 38 -21.11 -2.47 -2.87
N ASN A 39 -21.39 -1.41 -3.63
CA ASN A 39 -22.46 -1.44 -4.63
C ASN A 39 -21.97 -1.91 -6.00
N ASN A 40 -20.74 -1.57 -6.37
CA ASN A 40 -20.22 -1.80 -7.72
C ASN A 40 -19.15 -2.89 -7.75
N LEU A 41 -18.21 -2.90 -6.80
CA LEU A 41 -17.08 -3.82 -6.80
C LEU A 41 -17.44 -5.17 -6.17
N LEU A 42 -18.00 -5.18 -4.97
CA LEU A 42 -18.27 -6.40 -4.21
C LEU A 42 -19.11 -7.45 -4.98
N PRO A 43 -20.21 -7.09 -5.68
CA PRO A 43 -20.98 -8.08 -6.46
C PRO A 43 -20.13 -8.78 -7.51
N GLN A 44 -19.25 -8.04 -8.19
CA GLN A 44 -18.36 -8.60 -9.22
C GLN A 44 -17.33 -9.54 -8.59
N LEU A 45 -16.76 -9.16 -7.44
CA LEU A 45 -15.79 -10.00 -6.73
C LEU A 45 -16.43 -11.28 -6.21
N MET A 46 -17.65 -11.21 -5.66
CA MET A 46 -18.40 -12.40 -5.23
C MET A 46 -18.71 -13.33 -6.41
N ASP A 47 -19.09 -12.78 -7.57
CA ASP A 47 -19.32 -13.55 -8.80
C ASP A 47 -18.04 -14.23 -9.31
N GLN A 48 -16.89 -13.53 -9.24
CA GLN A 48 -15.58 -14.05 -9.66
C GLN A 48 -15.07 -15.15 -8.72
N ALA A 49 -15.21 -14.96 -7.41
CA ALA A 49 -14.86 -15.97 -6.40
C ALA A 49 -15.86 -17.14 -6.35
N GLY A 50 -17.01 -17.01 -7.05
CA GLY A 50 -18.09 -17.99 -7.01
C GLY A 50 -18.63 -18.19 -5.60
N MET A 51 -18.85 -17.09 -4.87
CA MET A 51 -19.29 -17.06 -3.49
C MET A 51 -20.73 -16.54 -3.38
N ASP A 52 -21.63 -17.34 -2.81
CA ASP A 52 -23.03 -16.93 -2.64
C ASP A 52 -23.21 -16.11 -1.36
N MET A 53 -22.50 -16.49 -0.29
CA MET A 53 -22.58 -15.81 0.99
C MET A 53 -21.18 -15.58 1.55
N TRP A 54 -20.90 -14.35 1.97
CA TRP A 54 -19.67 -14.01 2.68
C TRP A 54 -20.00 -13.50 4.07
N VAL A 55 -19.51 -14.18 5.10
CA VAL A 55 -19.75 -13.83 6.50
C VAL A 55 -18.42 -13.40 7.12
N LEU A 56 -18.36 -12.14 7.57
CA LEU A 56 -17.24 -11.62 8.34
C LEU A 56 -17.66 -11.49 9.80
N ILE A 57 -16.85 -12.02 10.70
CA ILE A 57 -17.12 -12.04 12.14
C ILE A 57 -15.92 -11.42 12.84
N SER A 58 -16.17 -10.42 13.67
CA SER A 58 -15.10 -9.75 14.41
C SER A 58 -15.59 -9.28 15.77
N ARG A 59 -14.62 -8.97 16.63
CA ARG A 59 -14.87 -8.40 17.96
C ARG A 59 -14.12 -7.08 18.08
N GLU A 60 -14.64 -6.20 18.92
CA GLU A 60 -13.99 -4.92 19.25
C GLU A 60 -12.55 -5.14 19.72
N TYR A 61 -11.61 -4.43 19.10
CA TYR A 61 -10.14 -4.55 19.29
C TYR A 61 -9.51 -5.84 18.78
N ASN A 62 -10.27 -6.69 18.11
CA ASN A 62 -9.77 -7.88 17.42
C ASN A 62 -10.49 -8.03 16.09
N GLU A 63 -10.41 -6.98 15.27
CA GLU A 63 -11.02 -6.93 13.95
C GLU A 63 -10.28 -7.85 12.99
N ASP A 64 -11.05 -8.65 12.25
CA ASP A 64 -10.59 -9.25 11.01
C ASP A 64 -10.04 -8.13 10.11
N PRO A 65 -8.83 -8.26 9.54
CA PRO A 65 -8.22 -7.21 8.75
C PRO A 65 -9.15 -6.74 7.61
N VAL A 66 -9.80 -7.67 6.92
CA VAL A 66 -10.74 -7.35 5.84
C VAL A 66 -11.93 -6.57 6.37
N LEU A 67 -12.55 -7.00 7.47
CA LEU A 67 -13.67 -6.29 8.09
C LEU A 67 -13.28 -4.88 8.53
N LYS A 68 -12.07 -4.67 9.02
CA LYS A 68 -11.59 -3.33 9.43
C LYS A 68 -11.68 -2.32 8.28
N THR A 69 -11.43 -2.74 7.04
CA THR A 69 -11.56 -1.88 5.84
C THR A 69 -13.01 -1.54 5.46
N MET A 70 -13.98 -2.28 6.00
CA MET A 70 -15.42 -2.16 5.71
C MET A 70 -16.19 -1.28 6.71
N LEU A 71 -15.55 -0.85 7.79
CA LEU A 71 -16.19 0.00 8.79
C LEU A 71 -16.40 1.42 8.25
N PRO A 72 -17.50 2.12 8.55
CA PRO A 72 -17.66 3.53 8.19
C PRO A 72 -16.60 4.39 8.89
N ALA A 73 -16.32 5.58 8.38
CA ALA A 73 -15.26 6.45 8.88
C ALA A 73 -15.35 6.78 10.38
N THR A 74 -16.58 6.86 10.91
CA THR A 74 -16.83 7.18 12.33
C THR A 74 -16.71 5.97 13.26
N TRP A 75 -16.46 4.77 12.73
CA TRP A 75 -16.22 3.57 13.51
C TRP A 75 -14.73 3.25 13.49
N LEU A 76 -14.03 3.74 14.51
CA LEU A 76 -12.58 3.51 14.67
C LEU A 76 -12.25 2.04 14.98
N ASN A 77 -13.19 1.32 15.59
CA ASN A 77 -13.13 -0.10 15.89
C ASN A 77 -14.50 -0.74 15.63
N ALA A 78 -14.53 -2.07 15.52
CA ALA A 78 -15.77 -2.83 15.60
C ALA A 78 -16.43 -2.61 16.97
N ARG A 79 -17.75 -2.79 17.08
CA ARG A 79 -18.48 -2.56 18.34
C ARG A 79 -18.98 -3.89 18.90
N ARG A 80 -18.41 -4.37 20.00
CA ARG A 80 -18.62 -5.75 20.51
C ARG A 80 -18.45 -6.77 19.37
N ARG A 81 -19.26 -7.84 19.34
CA ARG A 81 -19.34 -8.77 18.21
C ARG A 81 -20.07 -8.13 17.02
N THR A 82 -19.33 -7.87 15.96
CA THR A 82 -19.84 -7.36 14.68
C THR A 82 -19.83 -8.51 13.68
N ILE A 83 -21.00 -8.84 13.14
CA ILE A 83 -21.15 -9.85 12.08
C ILE A 83 -21.72 -9.17 10.85
N ILE A 84 -20.98 -9.19 9.76
CA ILE A 84 -21.41 -8.69 8.46
C ILE A 84 -21.71 -9.91 7.59
N LEU A 85 -22.85 -9.88 6.91
CA LEU A 85 -23.28 -10.92 5.98
C LEU A 85 -23.59 -10.25 4.64
N PHE A 86 -22.88 -10.69 3.62
CA PHE A 86 -23.20 -10.39 2.22
C PHE A 86 -23.82 -11.61 1.58
N TYR A 87 -24.92 -11.43 0.85
CA TYR A 87 -25.54 -12.49 0.07
C TYR A 87 -25.72 -12.05 -1.38
N ARG A 88 -25.16 -12.82 -2.30
CA ARG A 88 -25.16 -12.58 -3.74
C ARG A 88 -26.19 -13.49 -4.40
N ASP A 89 -27.23 -12.90 -4.98
CA ASP A 89 -28.14 -13.60 -5.89
C ASP A 89 -27.79 -13.19 -7.32
N LYS A 90 -27.05 -14.07 -8.00
CA LYS A 90 -26.55 -13.83 -9.35
C LYS A 90 -27.68 -13.83 -10.39
N GLU A 91 -28.71 -14.64 -10.21
CA GLU A 91 -29.85 -14.73 -11.13
C GLU A 91 -30.68 -13.44 -11.13
N LYS A 92 -30.93 -12.88 -9.94
CA LYS A 92 -31.65 -11.60 -9.79
C LYS A 92 -30.73 -10.39 -9.93
N ASN A 93 -29.43 -10.61 -10.04
CA ASN A 93 -28.40 -9.59 -10.01
C ASN A 93 -28.53 -8.64 -8.79
N THR A 94 -28.75 -9.21 -7.60
CA THR A 94 -28.85 -8.44 -6.36
C THR A 94 -27.73 -8.78 -5.39
N ILE A 95 -27.45 -7.87 -4.46
CA ILE A 95 -26.59 -8.10 -3.30
C ILE A 95 -27.32 -7.60 -2.05
N GLU A 96 -27.49 -8.48 -1.08
CA GLU A 96 -27.92 -8.10 0.26
C GLU A 96 -26.69 -7.81 1.12
N LYS A 97 -26.78 -6.74 1.92
CA LYS A 97 -25.70 -6.25 2.79
C LYS A 97 -26.27 -6.09 4.19
N LEU A 98 -26.05 -7.08 5.05
CA LEU A 98 -26.68 -7.17 6.35
C LEU A 98 -25.66 -7.17 7.47
N ALA A 99 -26.03 -6.58 8.61
CA ALA A 99 -25.29 -6.70 9.84
C ALA A 99 -26.15 -7.44 10.87
N VAL A 100 -25.64 -8.51 11.46
CA VAL A 100 -26.27 -9.10 12.66
C VAL A 100 -25.77 -8.32 13.87
N ALA A 101 -26.01 -7.02 13.87
CA ALA A 101 -25.58 -6.07 14.90
C ALA A 101 -26.75 -5.13 15.24
N ARG A 102 -26.69 -4.46 16.39
CA ARG A 102 -27.79 -3.60 16.86
C ARG A 102 -28.09 -2.39 15.98
N TYR A 103 -27.12 -1.98 15.16
CA TYR A 103 -27.18 -0.75 14.39
C TYR A 103 -26.72 -1.03 12.95
N ASP A 104 -27.18 -0.20 12.03
CA ASP A 104 -26.64 -0.15 10.67
C ASP A 104 -25.13 0.13 10.70
N ILE A 105 -24.40 -0.45 9.76
CA ILE A 105 -22.98 -0.18 9.55
C ILE A 105 -22.88 0.75 8.33
N GLY A 106 -22.65 2.03 8.61
CA GLY A 106 -22.71 3.08 7.60
C GLY A 106 -24.09 3.17 6.93
N LYS A 107 -24.16 3.67 5.70
CA LYS A 107 -25.43 3.72 4.94
C LYS A 107 -25.76 2.40 4.24
N SER A 108 -24.73 1.63 3.86
CA SER A 108 -24.83 0.49 2.95
C SER A 108 -25.25 -0.83 3.60
N ILE A 109 -24.94 -1.06 4.87
CA ILE A 109 -25.16 -2.36 5.53
C ILE A 109 -26.25 -2.19 6.59
N LYS A 110 -27.38 -2.90 6.41
CA LYS A 110 -28.56 -2.76 7.27
C LYS A 110 -28.53 -3.73 8.44
N SER A 111 -28.88 -3.25 9.62
CA SER A 111 -29.10 -4.12 10.77
C SER A 111 -30.23 -5.09 10.47
N ALA A 112 -29.95 -6.38 10.66
CA ALA A 112 -30.90 -7.47 10.56
C ALA A 112 -31.15 -8.13 11.93
N TRP A 113 -30.75 -7.49 13.03
CA TRP A 113 -30.85 -8.05 14.38
C TRP A 113 -31.58 -7.12 15.35
N ASP A 114 -32.77 -7.56 15.78
CA ASP A 114 -33.52 -6.98 16.87
C ASP A 114 -33.32 -7.85 18.13
N LYS A 115 -32.46 -7.37 19.04
CA LYS A 115 -32.11 -8.11 20.27
C LYS A 115 -33.32 -8.38 21.16
N GLU A 116 -34.32 -7.50 21.16
CA GLU A 116 -35.48 -7.67 22.04
C GLU A 116 -36.41 -8.79 21.54
N LYS A 117 -36.41 -9.06 20.22
CA LYS A 117 -37.16 -10.19 19.63
C LYS A 117 -36.36 -11.48 19.61
N GLU A 118 -35.06 -11.41 19.35
CA GLU A 118 -34.15 -12.55 19.34
C GLU A 118 -32.87 -12.20 20.13
N PRO A 119 -32.81 -12.51 21.43
CA PRO A 119 -31.66 -12.17 22.26
C PRO A 119 -30.35 -12.84 21.83
N ASP A 120 -30.44 -13.95 21.11
CA ASP A 120 -29.31 -14.72 20.61
C ASP A 120 -28.89 -14.27 19.20
N GLN A 121 -27.76 -13.58 19.13
CA GLN A 121 -27.17 -13.08 17.88
C GLN A 121 -26.83 -14.22 16.90
N TRP A 122 -26.33 -15.35 17.39
CA TRP A 122 -26.00 -16.51 16.56
C TRP A 122 -27.25 -17.11 15.95
N LYS A 123 -28.30 -17.27 16.75
CA LYS A 123 -29.59 -17.77 16.27
C LYS A 123 -30.15 -16.90 15.14
N ARG A 124 -30.02 -15.56 15.23
CA ARG A 124 -30.41 -14.68 14.12
C ARG A 124 -29.56 -14.89 12.87
N LEU A 125 -28.24 -15.03 13.00
CA LEU A 125 -27.37 -15.35 11.86
C LEU A 125 -27.80 -16.66 11.18
N MET A 126 -28.11 -17.70 11.95
CA MET A 126 -28.52 -18.99 11.39
C MET A 126 -29.87 -18.94 10.68
N GLN A 127 -30.81 -18.12 11.17
CA GLN A 127 -32.07 -17.84 10.45
C GLN A 127 -31.78 -17.20 9.10
N LEU A 128 -30.93 -16.16 9.06
CA LEU A 128 -30.54 -15.48 7.81
C LEU A 128 -29.91 -16.44 6.80
N ILE A 129 -29.01 -17.31 7.25
CA ILE A 129 -28.39 -18.35 6.41
C ILE A 129 -29.44 -19.34 5.89
N THR A 130 -30.37 -19.77 6.76
CA THR A 130 -31.40 -20.75 6.40
C THR A 130 -32.43 -20.18 5.42
N GLU A 131 -32.83 -18.92 5.59
CA GLU A 131 -33.74 -18.19 4.70
C GLU A 131 -33.21 -18.10 3.26
N ARG A 132 -31.88 -17.91 3.12
CA ARG A 132 -31.20 -17.73 1.82
C ARG A 132 -30.71 -19.04 1.22
N ASN A 133 -30.40 -20.03 2.06
CA ASN A 133 -29.93 -21.35 1.67
C ASN A 133 -28.79 -21.32 0.61
N PRO A 134 -27.68 -20.58 0.86
CA PRO A 134 -26.56 -20.46 -0.08
C PRO A 134 -25.92 -21.83 -0.35
N ASP A 135 -25.25 -22.01 -1.50
CA ASP A 135 -24.48 -23.22 -1.82
C ASP A 135 -23.04 -23.13 -1.33
N LYS A 136 -22.48 -21.91 -1.22
CA LYS A 136 -21.19 -21.63 -0.59
C LYS A 136 -21.28 -20.50 0.44
N ILE A 137 -20.71 -20.75 1.61
CA ILE A 137 -20.58 -19.80 2.72
C ILE A 137 -19.10 -19.57 2.97
N GLY A 138 -18.61 -18.41 2.60
CA GLY A 138 -17.22 -17.99 2.77
C GLY A 138 -16.97 -17.42 4.15
N LEU A 139 -15.88 -17.86 4.78
CA LEU A 139 -15.31 -17.31 6.01
C LEU A 139 -13.83 -16.97 5.80
N ASN A 140 -13.33 -15.94 6.48
CA ASN A 140 -11.95 -15.45 6.31
C ASN A 140 -10.94 -16.30 7.11
N PHE A 141 -10.57 -17.45 6.57
CA PHE A 141 -9.44 -18.23 7.06
C PHE A 141 -8.53 -18.61 5.89
N SER A 142 -7.22 -18.54 6.11
CA SER A 142 -6.20 -18.72 5.08
C SER A 142 -4.92 -19.29 5.68
N LYS A 143 -4.21 -20.14 4.92
CA LYS A 143 -2.87 -20.59 5.32
C LYS A 143 -1.76 -19.70 4.78
N ASP A 144 -2.06 -18.97 3.70
CA ASP A 144 -1.05 -18.37 2.83
C ASP A 144 -1.13 -16.83 2.81
N HIS A 145 -2.33 -16.27 2.97
CA HIS A 145 -2.61 -14.84 2.98
C HIS A 145 -3.04 -14.37 4.38
N ASN A 146 -2.09 -13.82 5.14
CA ASN A 146 -2.30 -13.33 6.52
C ASN A 146 -3.48 -12.35 6.67
N ILE A 147 -3.67 -11.41 5.74
CA ILE A 147 -4.78 -10.44 5.76
C ILE A 147 -6.15 -11.13 5.62
N ALA A 148 -6.19 -12.27 4.92
CA ALA A 148 -7.40 -13.06 4.71
C ALA A 148 -7.64 -14.13 5.79
N ASP A 149 -6.75 -14.24 6.79
CA ASP A 149 -6.85 -15.17 7.93
C ASP A 149 -7.32 -14.46 9.22
N GLY A 150 -8.27 -13.54 9.09
CA GLY A 150 -8.73 -12.71 10.20
C GLY A 150 -9.79 -13.33 11.11
N LEU A 151 -10.36 -14.48 10.75
CA LEU A 151 -11.37 -15.13 11.57
C LEU A 151 -10.73 -15.84 12.77
N ASP A 152 -11.00 -15.31 13.95
CA ASP A 152 -10.61 -15.97 15.19
C ASP A 152 -11.13 -17.40 15.29
N LYS A 153 -10.27 -18.30 15.78
CA LYS A 153 -10.64 -19.70 16.03
C LYS A 153 -11.89 -19.85 16.91
N THR A 154 -12.03 -18.98 17.92
CA THR A 154 -13.20 -18.97 18.81
C THR A 154 -14.48 -18.64 18.04
N ASP A 155 -14.45 -17.63 17.17
CA ASP A 155 -15.63 -17.23 16.41
C ASP A 155 -15.94 -18.24 15.29
N TYR A 156 -14.93 -18.90 14.71
CA TYR A 156 -15.12 -20.05 13.82
C TYR A 156 -15.83 -21.22 14.53
N ASP A 157 -15.35 -21.60 15.72
CA ASP A 157 -15.93 -22.72 16.48
C ASP A 157 -17.36 -22.42 16.91
N GLU A 158 -17.62 -21.20 17.39
CA GLU A 158 -18.98 -20.76 17.72
C GLU A 158 -19.90 -20.74 16.49
N PHE A 159 -19.40 -20.27 15.34
CA PHE A 159 -20.15 -20.31 14.09
C PHE A 159 -20.53 -21.75 13.71
N MET A 160 -19.56 -22.67 13.71
CA MET A 160 -19.78 -24.07 13.33
C MET A 160 -20.68 -24.83 14.32
N ALA A 161 -20.59 -24.51 15.62
CA ALA A 161 -21.44 -25.10 16.65
C ALA A 161 -22.91 -24.70 16.49
N ASN A 162 -23.17 -23.47 16.02
CA ASN A 162 -24.53 -22.96 15.80
C ASN A 162 -25.07 -23.29 14.40
N LEU A 163 -24.19 -23.47 13.40
CA LEU A 163 -24.57 -23.75 12.02
C LEU A 163 -25.34 -25.08 11.92
N PRO A 164 -26.54 -25.11 11.29
CA PRO A 164 -27.23 -26.36 11.05
C PRO A 164 -26.38 -27.33 10.23
N LYS A 165 -26.33 -28.62 10.64
CA LYS A 165 -25.48 -29.66 10.03
C LYS A 165 -25.58 -29.73 8.50
N LYS A 166 -26.75 -29.46 7.92
CA LYS A 166 -26.96 -29.44 6.45
C LYS A 166 -26.15 -28.38 5.70
N HIS A 167 -25.67 -27.34 6.39
CA HIS A 167 -24.85 -26.27 5.81
C HIS A 167 -23.36 -26.42 6.09
N HIS A 168 -22.94 -27.38 6.93
CA HIS A 168 -21.52 -27.53 7.31
C HIS A 168 -20.61 -27.76 6.11
N SER A 169 -21.04 -28.61 5.17
CA SER A 169 -20.29 -28.89 3.94
C SER A 169 -20.25 -27.72 2.95
N LYS A 170 -21.01 -26.65 3.21
CA LYS A 170 -21.07 -25.44 2.37
C LYS A 170 -20.08 -24.38 2.84
N VAL A 171 -19.47 -24.54 4.01
CA VAL A 171 -18.50 -23.60 4.56
C VAL A 171 -17.15 -23.81 3.87
N VAL A 172 -16.62 -22.73 3.29
CA VAL A 172 -15.36 -22.72 2.54
C VAL A 172 -14.53 -21.49 2.92
N SER A 173 -13.24 -21.50 2.59
CA SER A 173 -12.41 -20.31 2.74
C SER A 173 -12.89 -19.21 1.78
N ALA A 174 -12.95 -17.98 2.28
CA ALA A 174 -13.19 -16.77 1.51
C ALA A 174 -11.89 -16.09 1.04
N GLU A 175 -10.73 -16.74 1.19
CA GLU A 175 -9.41 -16.15 0.92
C GLU A 175 -9.35 -15.38 -0.40
N GLN A 176 -9.73 -16.01 -1.52
CA GLN A 176 -9.71 -15.35 -2.83
C GLN A 176 -10.59 -14.10 -2.88
N LEU A 177 -11.78 -14.13 -2.27
CA LEU A 177 -12.67 -12.97 -2.19
C LEU A 177 -12.10 -11.87 -1.29
N ALA A 178 -11.54 -12.26 -0.13
CA ALA A 178 -10.90 -11.37 0.82
C ALA A 178 -9.68 -10.66 0.21
N VAL A 179 -8.78 -11.42 -0.45
CA VAL A 179 -7.62 -10.89 -1.15
C VAL A 179 -8.08 -9.94 -2.26
N ARG A 180 -9.00 -10.34 -3.14
CA ARG A 180 -9.49 -9.46 -4.21
C ARG A 180 -10.15 -8.18 -3.69
N TRP A 181 -10.85 -8.23 -2.56
CA TRP A 181 -11.39 -7.03 -1.92
C TRP A 181 -10.26 -6.09 -1.50
N ILE A 182 -9.24 -6.58 -0.81
CA ILE A 182 -8.10 -5.78 -0.35
C ILE A 182 -7.20 -5.32 -1.51
N GLU A 183 -7.11 -6.10 -2.57
CA GLU A 183 -6.21 -5.88 -3.68
C GLU A 183 -6.75 -4.83 -4.67
N THR A 184 -8.05 -4.90 -5.00
CA THR A 184 -8.63 -4.15 -6.11
C THR A 184 -8.84 -2.67 -5.77
N ARG A 185 -8.27 -1.78 -6.60
CA ARG A 185 -8.43 -0.32 -6.55
C ARG A 185 -9.49 0.16 -7.54
N THR A 186 -10.36 1.07 -7.13
CA THR A 186 -11.27 1.78 -8.04
C THR A 186 -10.58 2.98 -8.70
N PRO A 187 -11.11 3.51 -9.82
CA PRO A 187 -10.59 4.74 -10.42
C PRO A 187 -10.55 5.93 -9.45
N ARG A 188 -11.55 6.01 -8.55
CA ARG A 188 -11.62 7.04 -7.52
C ARG A 188 -10.51 6.88 -6.48
N GLU A 189 -10.25 5.65 -6.03
CA GLU A 189 -9.13 5.38 -5.13
C GLU A 189 -7.80 5.74 -5.81
N MET A 190 -7.62 5.45 -7.09
CA MET A 190 -6.38 5.79 -7.81
C MET A 190 -6.15 7.29 -8.00
N ALA A 191 -7.21 8.10 -8.11
CA ALA A 191 -7.08 9.56 -8.12
C ALA A 191 -6.58 10.10 -6.77
N ILE A 192 -7.06 9.53 -5.67
CA ILE A 192 -6.59 9.85 -4.31
C ILE A 192 -5.16 9.35 -4.13
N PHE A 193 -4.87 8.15 -4.61
CA PHE A 193 -3.55 7.54 -4.47
C PHE A 193 -2.46 8.41 -5.13
N ASN A 194 -2.75 8.99 -6.30
CA ASN A 194 -1.85 9.94 -6.95
C ASN A 194 -1.50 11.14 -6.06
N GLN A 195 -2.49 11.73 -5.40
CA GLN A 195 -2.26 12.85 -4.48
C GLN A 195 -1.47 12.41 -3.25
N LEU A 196 -1.76 11.21 -2.74
CA LEU A 196 -1.05 10.66 -1.58
C LEU A 196 0.44 10.39 -1.86
N VAL A 197 0.76 9.85 -3.03
CA VAL A 197 2.16 9.63 -3.46
C VAL A 197 2.88 10.97 -3.59
N ASP A 198 2.24 11.98 -4.20
CA ASP A 198 2.80 13.33 -4.34
C ASP A 198 3.13 13.97 -2.97
N ILE A 199 2.24 13.83 -1.97
CA ILE A 199 2.47 14.30 -0.60
C ILE A 199 3.68 13.57 0.01
N THR A 200 3.82 12.28 -0.27
CA THR A 200 4.94 11.45 0.22
C THR A 200 6.25 11.96 -0.36
N HIS A 201 6.32 12.15 -1.68
CA HIS A 201 7.47 12.72 -2.38
C HIS A 201 7.82 14.11 -1.86
N ASP A 202 6.84 14.99 -1.64
CA ASP A 202 7.07 16.34 -1.10
C ASP A 202 7.67 16.32 0.31
N ILE A 203 7.26 15.39 1.17
CA ILE A 203 7.83 15.22 2.52
C ILE A 203 9.27 14.71 2.42
N ILE A 204 9.54 13.70 1.60
CA ILE A 204 10.89 13.18 1.38
C ILE A 204 11.80 14.29 0.84
N ALA A 205 11.34 15.02 -0.16
CA ALA A 205 12.06 16.11 -0.80
C ALA A 205 12.38 17.28 0.15
N GLU A 206 11.56 17.50 1.19
CA GLU A 206 11.84 18.47 2.26
C GLU A 206 12.79 17.90 3.32
N ALA A 207 12.62 16.63 3.71
CA ALA A 207 13.50 15.94 4.64
C ALA A 207 14.95 15.91 4.11
N PHE A 208 15.10 15.60 2.83
CA PHE A 208 16.37 15.62 2.10
C PHE A 208 16.64 17.00 1.49
N SER A 209 16.68 18.02 2.35
CA SER A 209 17.05 19.38 1.96
C SER A 209 17.82 20.12 3.05
N GLU A 210 18.41 21.26 2.70
CA GLU A 210 19.10 22.16 3.63
C GLU A 210 18.19 22.78 4.70
N LYS A 211 16.87 22.59 4.61
CA LYS A 211 15.94 23.01 5.68
C LYS A 211 16.01 22.11 6.91
N VAL A 212 16.37 20.85 6.72
CA VAL A 212 16.37 19.81 7.76
C VAL A 212 17.80 19.35 8.04
N ILE A 213 18.59 19.16 6.98
CA ILE A 213 19.93 18.59 7.07
C ILE A 213 20.98 19.70 7.06
N THR A 214 21.76 19.77 8.13
CA THR A 214 23.03 20.50 8.21
C THR A 214 24.18 19.48 8.23
N PRO A 215 24.96 19.33 7.14
CA PRO A 215 26.06 18.37 7.09
C PRO A 215 27.10 18.64 8.19
N GLY A 216 27.56 17.58 8.86
CA GLY A 216 28.46 17.60 9.99
C GLY A 216 27.77 17.82 11.35
N VAL A 217 26.44 17.96 11.37
CA VAL A 217 25.64 18.20 12.59
C VAL A 217 24.46 17.25 12.67
N THR A 218 23.57 17.26 11.67
CA THR A 218 22.33 16.47 11.67
C THR A 218 22.65 14.97 11.53
N THR A 219 21.96 14.15 12.31
CA THR A 219 22.04 12.69 12.25
C THR A 219 20.90 12.09 11.42
N THR A 220 21.07 10.85 10.95
CA THR A 220 20.01 10.10 10.27
C THR A 220 18.75 9.95 11.15
N THR A 221 18.92 9.63 12.44
CA THR A 221 17.83 9.51 13.41
C THR A 221 17.03 10.81 13.56
N GLU A 222 17.68 11.98 13.57
CA GLU A 222 16.98 13.26 13.65
C GLU A 222 16.10 13.50 12.41
N VAL A 223 16.53 13.05 11.22
CA VAL A 223 15.73 13.13 10.00
C VAL A 223 14.51 12.19 10.08
N GLU A 224 14.66 10.98 10.60
CA GLU A 224 13.54 10.04 10.81
C GLU A 224 12.46 10.61 11.74
N TRP A 225 12.88 11.19 12.87
CA TRP A 225 11.96 11.85 13.79
C TRP A 225 11.35 13.12 13.21
N TRP A 226 12.12 13.87 12.41
CA TRP A 226 11.57 15.01 11.67
C TRP A 226 10.46 14.57 10.71
N MET A 227 10.68 13.51 9.93
CA MET A 227 9.66 12.96 9.03
C MET A 227 8.41 12.53 9.81
N ARG A 228 8.56 11.82 10.93
CA ARG A 228 7.43 11.42 11.81
C ARG A 228 6.67 12.62 12.38
N GLN A 229 7.37 13.66 12.81
CA GLN A 229 6.74 14.88 13.31
C GLN A 229 6.01 15.63 12.19
N LYS A 230 6.63 15.74 11.00
CA LYS A 230 6.03 16.38 9.83
C LYS A 230 4.70 15.74 9.44
N VAL A 231 4.63 14.40 9.43
CA VAL A 231 3.39 13.64 9.16
C VAL A 231 2.31 13.98 10.20
N THR A 232 2.70 13.99 11.48
CA THR A 232 1.78 14.34 12.58
C THR A 232 1.24 15.77 12.45
N ASP A 233 2.11 16.72 12.10
CA ASP A 233 1.74 18.14 11.94
C ASP A 233 0.79 18.37 10.75
N LEU A 234 0.89 17.53 9.71
CA LEU A 234 -0.06 17.50 8.59
C LEU A 234 -1.39 16.81 8.95
N GLY A 235 -1.51 16.25 10.15
CA GLY A 235 -2.67 15.48 10.59
C GLY A 235 -2.79 14.14 9.87
N LEU A 236 -1.67 13.54 9.47
CA LEU A 236 -1.57 12.25 8.81
C LEU A 236 -0.99 11.19 9.75
N GLU A 237 -0.97 9.94 9.31
CA GLU A 237 -0.38 8.82 10.05
C GLU A 237 0.71 8.15 9.20
N THR A 238 1.55 7.32 9.83
CA THR A 238 2.52 6.42 9.17
C THR A 238 2.20 4.99 9.55
N TRP A 239 2.34 4.03 8.63
CA TRP A 239 2.11 2.61 8.94
C TRP A 239 3.37 1.87 9.42
N PHE A 240 4.54 2.51 9.34
CA PHE A 240 5.81 2.06 9.93
C PHE A 240 6.65 3.25 10.42
N HIS A 241 7.81 2.98 11.03
CA HIS A 241 8.79 4.01 11.37
C HIS A 241 9.78 4.15 10.22
N PRO A 242 10.03 5.37 9.70
CA PRO A 242 10.94 5.54 8.58
C PRO A 242 12.34 5.04 8.91
N THR A 243 13.10 4.80 7.86
CA THR A 243 14.54 4.61 7.97
C THR A 243 15.25 5.66 7.14
N VAL A 244 16.39 6.15 7.63
CA VAL A 244 17.34 6.96 6.87
C VAL A 244 18.73 6.36 7.10
N ASP A 245 19.45 6.13 6.02
CA ASP A 245 20.82 5.60 6.07
C ASP A 245 21.74 6.31 5.08
N VAL A 246 23.03 6.04 5.23
CA VAL A 246 24.10 6.67 4.45
C VAL A 246 25.01 5.59 3.85
N GLN A 247 25.51 5.87 2.65
CA GLN A 247 26.60 5.13 2.02
C GLN A 247 27.68 6.14 1.61
N ARG A 248 28.93 5.88 2.04
CA ARG A 248 30.07 6.78 1.78
C ARG A 248 31.37 6.02 1.53
N THR A 249 32.38 6.72 1.02
CA THR A 249 33.74 6.18 0.83
C THR A 249 34.32 5.72 2.17
N SER A 250 34.98 4.56 2.21
CA SER A 250 35.68 3.93 3.36
C SER A 250 34.89 3.02 4.33
N GLU A 251 33.59 2.81 4.10
CA GLU A 251 32.81 1.77 4.78
C GLU A 251 32.71 0.51 3.89
N GLU A 252 32.95 -0.68 4.46
CA GLU A 252 32.69 -1.94 3.75
C GLU A 252 31.17 -2.19 3.68
N LEU A 253 30.71 -2.76 2.56
CA LEU A 253 29.32 -3.22 2.45
C LEU A 253 29.14 -4.45 3.35
N VAL A 254 28.57 -4.25 4.54
CA VAL A 254 28.09 -5.35 5.39
C VAL A 254 26.87 -5.97 4.69
N GLY A 255 26.75 -7.30 4.70
CA GLY A 255 25.84 -8.08 3.82
C GLY A 255 24.35 -7.71 3.83
N HIS A 256 23.50 -8.48 3.12
CA HIS A 256 22.07 -8.15 2.89
C HIS A 256 21.28 -7.78 4.15
N LEU A 257 21.62 -8.37 5.31
CA LEU A 257 20.94 -8.15 6.59
C LEU A 257 21.15 -6.74 7.19
N TYR A 258 22.24 -6.05 6.85
CA TYR A 258 22.61 -4.78 7.49
C TYR A 258 21.64 -3.65 7.13
N SER A 259 21.12 -3.63 5.90
CA SER A 259 20.19 -2.60 5.43
C SER A 259 18.80 -2.68 6.05
N PHE A 260 18.39 -3.83 6.60
CA PHE A 260 17.01 -4.03 7.07
C PHE A 260 16.87 -4.18 8.59
N SER A 261 17.92 -4.60 9.31
CA SER A 261 17.82 -4.90 10.76
C SER A 261 19.07 -4.57 11.59
N GLY A 262 20.12 -4.02 10.96
CA GLY A 262 21.41 -3.77 11.59
C GLY A 262 22.01 -2.40 11.31
N ARG A 263 21.19 -1.46 10.82
CA ARG A 263 21.64 -0.09 10.50
C ARG A 263 22.14 0.61 11.78
N PRO A 264 23.29 1.31 11.74
CA PRO A 264 23.74 2.10 12.87
C PRO A 264 22.81 3.32 13.02
N ASP A 265 22.25 3.46 14.21
CA ASP A 265 21.51 4.66 14.60
C ASP A 265 22.49 5.83 14.79
N ASP A 266 21.99 7.06 14.65
CA ASP A 266 22.70 8.30 14.97
C ASP A 266 23.95 8.60 14.12
N GLU A 267 24.00 8.11 12.88
CA GLU A 267 25.05 8.47 11.93
C GLU A 267 24.99 9.96 11.56
N VAL A 268 26.06 10.71 11.83
CA VAL A 268 26.14 12.13 11.44
C VAL A 268 26.30 12.22 9.93
N ILE A 269 25.39 12.94 9.28
CA ILE A 269 25.37 13.13 7.83
C ILE A 269 26.53 14.04 7.42
N GLN A 270 27.36 13.61 6.48
CA GLN A 270 28.54 14.31 5.99
C GLN A 270 28.40 14.72 4.52
N ARG A 271 29.26 15.65 4.09
CA ARG A 271 29.38 15.98 2.66
C ARG A 271 30.00 14.82 1.89
N GLY A 272 29.41 14.48 0.76
CA GLY A 272 29.77 13.35 -0.08
C GLY A 272 29.00 12.08 0.22
N ASP A 273 28.07 12.11 1.18
CA ASP A 273 27.21 10.95 1.47
C ASP A 273 26.15 10.77 0.39
N LEU A 274 25.93 9.51 0.02
CA LEU A 274 24.69 9.05 -0.60
C LEU A 274 23.72 8.67 0.52
N LEU A 275 22.63 9.41 0.65
CA LEU A 275 21.55 9.12 1.58
C LEU A 275 20.49 8.26 0.91
N HIS A 276 19.80 7.48 1.73
CA HIS A 276 18.61 6.71 1.38
C HIS A 276 17.57 6.90 2.47
N CYS A 277 16.29 6.92 2.12
CA CYS A 277 15.21 6.74 3.08
C CYS A 277 14.23 5.68 2.63
N ASP A 278 13.52 5.11 3.60
CA ASP A 278 12.32 4.31 3.40
C ASP A 278 11.18 4.94 4.21
N PHE A 279 10.11 5.38 3.53
CA PHE A 279 9.07 6.21 4.13
C PHE A 279 7.69 6.02 3.48
N GLY A 280 6.67 5.86 4.33
CA GLY A 280 5.28 5.73 3.91
C GLY A 280 4.29 6.39 4.86
N ILE A 281 3.21 6.94 4.29
CA ILE A 281 2.13 7.59 5.03
C ILE A 281 0.78 6.94 4.76
N THR A 282 -0.14 7.11 5.71
CA THR A 282 -1.52 6.66 5.62
C THR A 282 -2.44 7.87 5.46
N TYR A 283 -3.26 7.87 4.42
CA TYR A 283 -4.27 8.90 4.18
C TYR A 283 -5.50 8.31 3.50
N LEU A 284 -6.69 8.67 3.98
CA LEU A 284 -7.97 8.17 3.45
C LEU A 284 -8.02 6.63 3.32
N ARG A 285 -7.35 5.92 4.24
CA ARG A 285 -7.21 4.44 4.30
C ARG A 285 -6.40 3.81 3.16
N LEU A 286 -5.57 4.60 2.50
CA LEU A 286 -4.53 4.13 1.60
C LEU A 286 -3.17 4.41 2.23
N ASN A 287 -2.20 3.57 1.89
CA ASN A 287 -0.82 3.65 2.37
C ASN A 287 0.11 3.83 1.17
N THR A 288 1.10 4.70 1.32
CA THR A 288 2.26 4.77 0.43
C THR A 288 3.45 4.03 1.01
N ASP A 289 4.37 3.69 0.14
CA ASP A 289 5.68 3.13 0.48
C ASP A 289 6.66 3.63 -0.58
N CYS A 290 7.76 4.23 -0.15
CA CYS A 290 8.65 4.96 -1.05
C CYS A 290 10.07 5.03 -0.49
N GLN A 291 11.02 4.69 -1.36
CA GLN A 291 12.44 4.76 -1.12
C GLN A 291 13.07 5.67 -2.16
N GLU A 292 13.70 6.75 -1.68
CA GLU A 292 14.41 7.71 -2.53
C GLU A 292 15.82 7.95 -2.02
N LEU A 293 16.67 8.37 -2.95
CA LEU A 293 18.08 8.67 -2.71
C LEU A 293 18.36 10.17 -2.75
N ALA A 294 19.28 10.63 -1.90
CA ALA A 294 19.80 11.99 -1.94
C ALA A 294 21.33 11.99 -1.94
N TYR A 295 21.94 13.06 -2.45
CA TYR A 295 23.38 13.25 -2.41
C TYR A 295 23.74 14.56 -1.72
N VAL A 296 24.62 14.49 -0.73
CA VAL A 296 25.11 15.67 -0.02
C VAL A 296 26.33 16.23 -0.76
N LEU A 297 26.18 17.39 -1.39
CA LEU A 297 27.23 18.02 -2.20
C LEU A 297 28.49 18.33 -1.35
N LYS A 298 29.66 17.96 -1.88
CA LYS A 298 30.95 18.44 -1.39
C LYS A 298 31.10 19.93 -1.70
N PRO A 299 32.06 20.63 -1.06
CA PRO A 299 32.36 22.00 -1.42
C PRO A 299 32.60 22.10 -2.93
N GLU A 300 32.02 23.14 -3.56
CA GLU A 300 32.14 23.45 -4.99
C GLU A 300 31.41 22.50 -5.96
N GLU A 301 30.85 21.37 -5.50
CA GLU A 301 29.97 20.54 -6.32
C GLU A 301 28.61 21.24 -6.54
N THR A 302 28.11 21.20 -7.77
CA THR A 302 26.76 21.67 -8.14
C THR A 302 25.86 20.56 -8.65
N GLU A 303 26.41 19.36 -8.84
CA GLU A 303 25.75 18.16 -9.35
C GLU A 303 26.30 16.93 -8.63
N ALA A 304 25.54 15.84 -8.61
CA ALA A 304 26.03 14.56 -8.10
C ALA A 304 27.12 14.00 -9.04
N PRO A 305 28.16 13.32 -8.51
CA PRO A 305 29.18 12.70 -9.32
C PRO A 305 28.61 11.73 -10.37
N ALA A 306 29.16 11.76 -11.58
CA ALA A 306 28.68 10.96 -12.71
C ALA A 306 28.60 9.46 -12.41
N PHE A 307 29.50 8.90 -11.59
CA PHE A 307 29.45 7.49 -11.20
C PHE A 307 28.22 7.15 -10.35
N LEU A 308 27.74 8.06 -9.50
CA LEU A 308 26.50 7.86 -8.74
C LEU A 308 25.28 8.01 -9.65
N VAL A 309 25.31 8.98 -10.57
CA VAL A 309 24.22 9.18 -11.54
C VAL A 309 24.04 7.94 -12.41
N ASN A 310 25.15 7.35 -12.88
CA ASN A 310 25.12 6.09 -13.61
C ASN A 310 24.61 4.92 -12.76
N ALA A 311 24.95 4.89 -11.46
CA ALA A 311 24.43 3.87 -10.54
C ALA A 311 22.90 3.99 -10.37
N LEU A 312 22.37 5.21 -10.19
CA LEU A 312 20.92 5.46 -10.14
C LEU A 312 20.24 4.97 -11.42
N TYR A 313 20.83 5.28 -12.58
CA TYR A 313 20.34 4.80 -13.88
C TYR A 313 20.27 3.26 -13.95
N ASP A 314 21.28 2.55 -13.42
CA ASP A 314 21.23 1.09 -13.33
C ASP A 314 20.12 0.59 -12.39
N GLY A 315 19.83 1.30 -11.30
CA GLY A 315 18.66 1.04 -10.45
C GLY A 315 17.34 1.19 -11.20
N ASN A 316 17.16 2.30 -11.93
CA ASN A 316 15.97 2.50 -12.75
C ASN A 316 15.81 1.42 -13.84
N ARG A 317 16.91 0.90 -14.39
CA ARG A 317 16.86 -0.22 -15.34
C ARG A 317 16.35 -1.51 -14.70
N VAL A 318 16.66 -1.79 -13.43
CA VAL A 318 16.06 -2.95 -12.73
C VAL A 318 14.55 -2.75 -12.57
N GLN A 319 14.09 -1.53 -12.26
CA GLN A 319 12.65 -1.23 -12.23
C GLN A 319 12.00 -1.45 -13.61
N ASP A 320 12.68 -1.09 -14.70
CA ASP A 320 12.19 -1.37 -16.06
C ASP A 320 12.07 -2.87 -16.34
N PHE A 321 13.09 -3.67 -15.98
CA PHE A 321 13.04 -5.13 -16.17
C PHE A 321 11.94 -5.79 -15.34
N LEU A 322 11.71 -5.33 -14.11
CA LEU A 322 10.60 -5.79 -13.28
C LEU A 322 9.25 -5.46 -13.93
N THR A 323 9.01 -4.17 -14.17
CA THR A 323 7.70 -3.67 -14.60
C THR A 323 7.31 -4.12 -15.99
N GLN A 324 8.26 -4.32 -16.91
CA GLN A 324 8.01 -4.95 -18.22
C GLN A 324 7.59 -6.42 -18.13
N ASN A 325 7.97 -7.11 -17.06
CA ASN A 325 7.62 -8.51 -16.84
C ASN A 325 6.31 -8.69 -16.05
N MET A 326 5.72 -7.62 -15.52
CA MET A 326 4.39 -7.60 -14.92
C MET A 326 3.33 -7.78 -16.02
N VAL A 327 2.95 -9.04 -16.26
CA VAL A 327 1.98 -9.44 -17.30
C VAL A 327 0.78 -10.11 -16.66
N LYS A 328 -0.42 -9.69 -17.06
CA LYS A 328 -1.70 -10.19 -16.53
C LYS A 328 -1.72 -11.72 -16.51
N GLY A 329 -2.05 -12.29 -15.35
CA GLY A 329 -2.18 -13.74 -15.17
C GLY A 329 -0.87 -14.47 -14.85
N ARG A 330 0.30 -13.83 -14.92
CA ARG A 330 1.55 -14.44 -14.43
C ARG A 330 1.59 -14.45 -12.91
N VAL A 331 2.16 -15.48 -12.32
CA VAL A 331 2.39 -15.55 -10.87
C VAL A 331 3.66 -14.81 -10.49
N GLY A 332 3.78 -14.43 -9.22
CA GLY A 332 4.87 -13.59 -8.73
C GLY A 332 6.26 -14.19 -8.97
N ASN A 333 6.41 -15.49 -8.73
CA ASN A 333 7.69 -16.21 -8.91
C ASN A 333 8.15 -16.23 -10.38
N ASP A 334 7.23 -16.32 -11.33
CA ASP A 334 7.57 -16.26 -12.76
C ASP A 334 8.03 -14.86 -13.17
N ILE A 335 7.36 -13.82 -12.65
CA ILE A 335 7.73 -12.42 -12.88
C ILE A 335 9.13 -12.16 -12.30
N LEU A 336 9.35 -12.57 -11.05
CA LEU A 336 10.63 -12.43 -10.35
C LEU A 336 11.76 -13.12 -11.12
N ALA A 337 11.59 -14.40 -11.45
CA ALA A 337 12.63 -15.18 -12.13
C ALA A 337 13.01 -14.55 -13.47
N LYS A 338 12.02 -14.09 -14.26
CA LYS A 338 12.27 -13.47 -15.55
C LYS A 338 12.94 -12.10 -15.42
N ALA A 339 12.46 -11.25 -14.50
CA ALA A 339 13.03 -9.93 -14.27
C ALA A 339 14.49 -10.01 -13.78
N LEU A 340 14.78 -10.90 -12.83
CA LEU A 340 16.15 -11.14 -12.34
C LEU A 340 17.06 -11.66 -13.45
N GLN A 341 16.57 -12.58 -14.29
CA GLN A 341 17.35 -13.11 -15.42
C GLN A 341 17.65 -12.02 -16.45
N ASP A 342 16.68 -11.19 -16.80
CA ASP A 342 16.86 -10.11 -17.79
C ASP A 342 17.84 -9.05 -17.30
N ALA A 343 17.70 -8.62 -16.04
CA ALA A 343 18.62 -7.66 -15.43
C ALA A 343 20.05 -8.22 -15.32
N LYS A 344 20.23 -9.49 -14.92
CA LYS A 344 21.56 -10.14 -14.89
C LYS A 344 22.18 -10.27 -16.29
N ASN A 345 21.39 -10.62 -17.29
CA ASN A 345 21.83 -10.66 -18.69
C ASN A 345 22.30 -9.29 -19.19
N ALA A 346 21.72 -8.22 -18.65
CA ALA A 346 22.09 -6.84 -18.94
C ALA A 346 23.28 -6.32 -18.11
N GLY A 347 23.93 -7.19 -17.32
CA GLY A 347 25.13 -6.89 -16.52
C GLY A 347 24.86 -6.35 -15.11
N LEU A 348 23.59 -6.33 -14.67
CA LEU A 348 23.20 -5.78 -13.36
C LEU A 348 23.28 -6.84 -12.25
N ARG A 349 23.26 -6.40 -10.99
CA ARG A 349 23.23 -7.26 -9.79
C ARG A 349 21.96 -6.98 -8.98
N PRO A 350 20.78 -7.41 -9.49
CA PRO A 350 19.48 -7.04 -8.93
C PRO A 350 19.11 -7.86 -7.69
N ALA A 351 18.33 -7.25 -6.80
CA ALA A 351 17.45 -7.92 -5.85
C ALA A 351 16.08 -7.25 -5.91
N ILE A 352 14.99 -8.04 -5.97
CA ILE A 352 13.61 -7.55 -6.13
C ILE A 352 12.74 -8.09 -5.00
N TYR A 353 11.97 -7.22 -4.34
CA TYR A 353 11.16 -7.55 -3.17
C TYR A 353 9.85 -6.76 -3.15
N THR A 354 9.25 -6.65 -4.33
CA THR A 354 8.04 -5.88 -4.61
C THR A 354 6.79 -6.56 -4.06
N HIS A 355 5.92 -5.80 -3.40
CA HIS A 355 4.69 -6.29 -2.80
C HIS A 355 3.47 -5.44 -3.17
N PRO A 356 2.24 -5.98 -3.01
CA PRO A 356 1.02 -5.19 -3.17
C PRO A 356 0.96 -4.06 -2.14
N LEU A 357 0.34 -2.95 -2.54
CA LEU A 357 0.20 -1.72 -1.75
C LEU A 357 -1.25 -1.20 -1.80
N GLY A 358 -1.73 -0.57 -0.74
CA GLY A 358 -3.08 0.03 -0.72
C GLY A 358 -3.66 0.17 0.67
N SER A 359 -4.67 -0.63 1.02
CA SER A 359 -5.31 -0.56 2.35
C SER A 359 -4.38 -0.93 3.51
N TYR A 360 -3.29 -1.64 3.20
CA TYR A 360 -2.15 -1.89 4.08
C TYR A 360 -0.86 -1.51 3.33
N GLY A 361 0.23 -1.28 4.06
CA GLY A 361 1.58 -1.13 3.47
C GLY A 361 1.99 -2.40 2.73
N HIS A 362 2.19 -3.48 3.48
CA HIS A 362 2.18 -4.84 2.93
C HIS A 362 0.73 -5.30 2.69
N SER A 363 0.16 -4.97 1.53
CA SER A 363 -1.21 -5.33 1.15
C SER A 363 -1.32 -6.75 0.59
N ALA A 364 -2.55 -7.25 0.43
CA ALA A 364 -2.81 -8.56 -0.15
C ALA A 364 -2.82 -8.50 -1.69
N GLY A 365 -2.32 -9.56 -2.34
CA GLY A 365 -2.20 -9.68 -3.79
C GLY A 365 -0.96 -10.51 -4.15
N THR A 366 -0.52 -10.43 -5.41
CA THR A 366 0.68 -11.16 -5.87
C THR A 366 1.96 -10.57 -5.28
N THR A 367 2.80 -11.38 -4.62
CA THR A 367 4.11 -10.96 -4.11
C THR A 367 5.21 -11.28 -5.11
N ILE A 368 6.11 -10.33 -5.41
CA ILE A 368 7.20 -10.50 -6.39
C ILE A 368 8.54 -10.40 -5.66
N GLY A 369 8.96 -11.54 -5.10
CA GLY A 369 10.19 -11.66 -4.33
C GLY A 369 10.10 -11.11 -2.91
N MET A 370 11.10 -11.44 -2.10
CA MET A 370 11.35 -10.87 -0.77
C MET A 370 12.85 -10.67 -0.60
N TRP A 371 13.27 -9.74 0.25
CA TRP A 371 14.69 -9.39 0.41
C TRP A 371 15.58 -10.62 0.72
N ASP A 372 15.03 -11.64 1.38
CA ASP A 372 15.67 -12.92 1.72
C ASP A 372 15.24 -14.11 0.82
N ALA A 373 14.31 -13.91 -0.12
CA ALA A 373 13.74 -14.95 -0.98
C ALA A 373 13.83 -14.62 -2.48
N GLN A 374 15.05 -14.37 -2.98
CA GLN A 374 15.30 -14.07 -4.41
C GLN A 374 15.15 -15.29 -5.35
N GLY A 375 14.98 -16.50 -4.79
CA GLY A 375 14.69 -17.72 -5.55
C GLY A 375 13.19 -17.97 -5.76
N GLY A 376 12.33 -17.13 -5.19
CA GLY A 376 10.87 -17.30 -5.19
C GLY A 376 10.31 -17.37 -3.77
N VAL A 377 9.05 -16.97 -3.64
CA VAL A 377 8.25 -16.99 -2.41
C VAL A 377 7.41 -18.28 -2.40
N LEU A 378 7.58 -19.09 -1.37
CA LEU A 378 6.94 -20.42 -1.23
C LEU A 378 5.52 -20.36 -0.61
N LYS A 379 4.86 -19.21 -0.72
CA LYS A 379 3.48 -18.98 -0.30
C LYS A 379 2.62 -18.74 -1.54
N ASP A 380 1.31 -18.92 -1.38
CA ASP A 380 0.35 -18.84 -2.48
C ASP A 380 0.43 -17.51 -3.25
N ASP A 381 0.69 -16.41 -2.55
CA ASP A 381 0.86 -15.05 -3.11
C ASP A 381 2.03 -14.93 -4.11
N GLY A 382 3.07 -15.75 -3.98
CA GLY A 382 4.17 -15.83 -4.95
C GLY A 382 4.03 -16.97 -5.96
N GLU A 383 3.49 -18.12 -5.54
CA GLU A 383 3.51 -19.36 -6.32
C GLU A 383 2.30 -19.55 -7.24
N ASN A 384 1.09 -19.22 -6.77
CA ASN A 384 -0.15 -19.55 -7.50
C ASN A 384 -1.07 -18.36 -7.74
N TYR A 385 -1.01 -17.31 -6.90
CA TYR A 385 -1.90 -16.16 -7.00
C TYR A 385 -1.47 -15.26 -8.17
N PRO A 386 -2.30 -15.13 -9.22
CA PRO A 386 -1.89 -14.45 -10.44
C PRO A 386 -1.89 -12.94 -10.27
N LEU A 387 -1.00 -12.27 -11.00
CA LEU A 387 -1.01 -10.82 -11.14
C LEU A 387 -2.33 -10.39 -11.78
N ASN A 388 -3.18 -9.77 -10.97
CA ASN A 388 -4.49 -9.29 -11.38
C ASN A 388 -4.46 -7.79 -11.69
N PRO A 389 -5.27 -7.31 -12.65
CA PRO A 389 -5.44 -5.89 -12.88
C PRO A 389 -6.10 -5.16 -11.72
N ASN A 390 -5.91 -3.84 -11.75
CA ASN A 390 -6.37 -2.86 -10.78
C ASN A 390 -5.73 -3.05 -9.40
N THR A 391 -4.44 -3.40 -9.40
CA THR A 391 -3.65 -3.63 -8.19
C THR A 391 -2.53 -2.59 -8.13
N ALA A 392 -2.37 -1.95 -6.97
CA ALA A 392 -1.25 -1.07 -6.70
C ALA A 392 -0.12 -1.86 -6.03
N TYR A 393 1.12 -1.43 -6.27
CA TYR A 393 2.35 -2.10 -5.86
C TYR A 393 3.36 -1.11 -5.31
N ALA A 394 4.12 -1.55 -4.34
CA ALA A 394 5.40 -0.99 -3.94
C ALA A 394 6.48 -1.59 -4.87
N ILE A 395 6.97 -0.81 -5.84
CA ILE A 395 7.98 -1.28 -6.82
C ILE A 395 9.36 -1.23 -6.16
N GLU A 396 9.55 -2.12 -5.19
CA GLU A 396 10.67 -2.16 -4.27
C GLU A 396 11.76 -3.13 -4.76
N LEU A 397 12.98 -2.61 -4.88
CA LEU A 397 14.15 -3.36 -5.35
C LEU A 397 15.46 -2.63 -5.06
N ASN A 398 16.58 -3.32 -5.30
CA ASN A 398 17.86 -2.66 -5.45
C ASN A 398 18.74 -3.29 -6.53
N THR A 399 19.79 -2.58 -6.91
CA THR A 399 20.94 -3.14 -7.62
C THR A 399 22.22 -2.83 -6.87
N THR A 400 23.12 -3.81 -6.79
CA THR A 400 24.46 -3.58 -6.26
C THR A 400 25.39 -3.09 -7.36
N VAL A 401 26.00 -1.92 -7.16
CA VAL A 401 26.88 -1.27 -8.13
C VAL A 401 28.28 -1.13 -7.53
N ASN A 402 29.30 -1.54 -8.28
CA ASN A 402 30.68 -1.30 -7.89
C ASN A 402 31.06 0.14 -8.19
N ILE A 403 31.57 0.87 -7.19
CA ILE A 403 32.01 2.26 -7.32
C ILE A 403 33.52 2.31 -7.06
N PRO A 404 34.37 2.21 -8.10
CA PRO A 404 35.83 2.27 -7.97
C PRO A 404 36.32 3.52 -7.23
N GLU A 405 35.67 4.67 -7.48
CA GLU A 405 35.96 5.96 -6.84
C GLU A 405 35.79 5.91 -5.31
N TRP A 406 34.95 5.01 -4.81
CA TRP A 406 34.73 4.77 -3.39
C TRP A 406 35.41 3.49 -2.89
N SER A 407 36.02 2.72 -3.79
CA SER A 407 36.64 1.42 -3.53
C SER A 407 35.69 0.45 -2.81
N ARG A 408 34.39 0.50 -3.12
CA ARG A 408 33.35 -0.34 -2.52
C ARG A 408 32.20 -0.61 -3.47
N ASP A 409 31.39 -1.60 -3.12
CA ASP A 409 30.04 -1.74 -3.64
C ASP A 409 29.09 -0.83 -2.86
N ILE A 410 28.10 -0.27 -3.58
CA ILE A 410 26.94 0.42 -3.00
C ILE A 410 25.65 -0.28 -3.47
N ARG A 411 24.55 0.00 -2.79
CA ARG A 411 23.20 -0.38 -3.25
C ARG A 411 22.43 0.85 -3.66
N ILE A 412 21.81 0.77 -4.83
CA ILE A 412 20.82 1.73 -5.29
C ILE A 412 19.47 1.11 -4.97
N MET A 413 18.92 1.52 -3.83
CA MET A 413 17.63 1.08 -3.29
C MET A 413 16.57 2.07 -3.75
N LEU A 414 15.49 1.55 -4.33
CA LEU A 414 14.44 2.34 -4.96
C LEU A 414 13.11 1.68 -4.71
N GLU A 415 12.10 2.50 -4.42
CA GLU A 415 10.74 2.06 -4.25
C GLU A 415 9.78 3.16 -4.63
N GLU A 416 8.83 2.80 -5.49
CA GLU A 416 7.85 3.74 -6.01
C GLU A 416 6.49 3.08 -6.13
N ALA A 417 5.44 3.85 -5.85
CA ALA A 417 4.08 3.39 -6.05
C ALA A 417 3.80 3.13 -7.54
N GLY A 418 3.54 1.87 -7.88
CA GLY A 418 3.13 1.38 -9.18
C GLY A 418 1.66 0.98 -9.23
N PHE A 419 1.07 0.98 -10.43
CA PHE A 419 -0.28 0.51 -10.67
C PHE A 419 -0.32 -0.39 -11.89
N PHE A 420 -0.76 -1.62 -11.69
CA PHE A 420 -1.02 -2.57 -12.77
C PHE A 420 -2.52 -2.53 -13.11
N GLY A 421 -2.87 -1.80 -14.18
CA GLY A 421 -4.23 -1.65 -14.68
C GLY A 421 -4.56 -2.60 -15.84
N GLU A 422 -5.75 -2.44 -16.43
CA GLU A 422 -6.13 -3.22 -17.63
C GLU A 422 -5.23 -2.92 -18.84
N ASP A 423 -4.70 -1.71 -18.93
CA ASP A 423 -3.79 -1.26 -19.99
C ASP A 423 -2.30 -1.56 -19.69
N GLY A 424 -2.03 -2.29 -18.59
CA GLY A 424 -0.68 -2.63 -18.15
C GLY A 424 -0.17 -1.76 -16.99
N PHE A 425 1.15 -1.77 -16.81
CA PHE A 425 1.82 -1.09 -15.70
C PHE A 425 2.04 0.40 -15.96
N ARG A 426 1.88 1.23 -14.93
CA ARG A 426 2.38 2.60 -14.86
C ARG A 426 2.80 2.94 -13.43
N TYR A 427 3.70 3.91 -13.27
CA TYR A 427 3.90 4.55 -11.97
C TYR A 427 2.71 5.44 -11.61
N VAL A 428 2.39 5.52 -10.31
CA VAL A 428 1.23 6.27 -9.82
C VAL A 428 1.48 7.77 -9.93
N ASN A 429 2.64 8.26 -9.48
CA ASN A 429 3.08 9.64 -9.63
C ASN A 429 4.57 9.73 -10.00
N GLY A 430 4.94 9.05 -11.10
CA GLY A 430 6.33 9.01 -11.55
C GLY A 430 7.24 8.16 -10.65
N ARG A 431 8.54 8.31 -10.87
CA ARG A 431 9.61 7.66 -10.11
C ARG A 431 10.82 8.58 -10.01
N GLN A 432 11.67 8.37 -9.01
CA GLN A 432 12.95 9.05 -8.91
C GLN A 432 13.85 8.72 -10.12
N THR A 433 14.35 9.76 -10.78
CA THR A 433 15.31 9.67 -11.90
C THR A 433 16.53 10.57 -11.73
N GLU A 434 16.52 11.41 -10.70
CA GLU A 434 17.61 12.31 -10.31
C GLU A 434 17.73 12.29 -8.78
N PHE A 435 18.95 12.45 -8.26
CA PHE A 435 19.15 12.58 -6.81
C PHE A 435 18.57 13.89 -6.30
N LEU A 436 17.99 13.84 -5.10
CA LEU A 436 17.77 15.03 -4.31
C LEU A 436 19.14 15.58 -3.85
N LEU A 437 19.48 16.81 -4.21
CA LEU A 437 20.77 17.42 -3.85
C LEU A 437 20.67 18.24 -2.56
N ILE A 438 21.64 18.07 -1.67
CA ILE A 438 21.73 18.79 -0.40
C ILE A 438 23.06 19.56 -0.33
N PRO A 439 23.06 20.91 -0.29
CA PRO A 439 21.89 21.79 -0.48
C PRO A 439 21.40 21.79 -1.94
N ARG A 440 20.18 22.24 -2.18
CA ARG A 440 19.69 22.42 -3.56
C ARG A 440 20.46 23.54 -4.28
N PRO A 441 21.01 23.31 -5.49
CA PRO A 441 21.66 24.37 -6.27
C PRO A 441 20.71 25.51 -6.58
N LYS A 442 21.14 26.75 -6.32
CA LYS A 442 20.38 27.96 -6.65
C LYS A 442 20.69 28.40 -8.07
N SER A 443 19.81 28.12 -9.00
CA SER A 443 20.00 28.40 -10.44
C SER A 443 20.27 29.87 -10.81
N HIS A 444 19.98 30.83 -9.91
CA HIS A 444 20.26 32.25 -10.11
C HIS A 444 21.62 32.70 -9.56
N LEU A 445 22.37 31.82 -8.88
CA LEU A 445 23.70 32.09 -8.33
C LEU A 445 24.73 31.18 -9.05
N GLY A 446 25.91 31.73 -9.32
CA GLY A 446 27.04 30.98 -9.90
C GLY A 446 28.30 31.20 -9.06
N ASN A 447 29.21 30.22 -9.12
CA ASN A 447 30.56 30.28 -8.55
C ASN A 447 31.59 29.96 -9.63
#